data_AF-A0A2N3L625-F1
#
_entry.id   AF-A0A2N3L625-F1
#
_cell.length_a   1.000
_cell.length_b   1.000
_cell.length_c   1.000
_cell.angle_alpha   90.00
_cell.angle_beta   90.00
_cell.angle_gamma   90.00
#
_symmetry.space_group_name_H-M   'P 1'
#
loop_
_entity.id
_entity.type
_entity.pdbx_description
1 polymer ?
#
loop_
_entity_poly.entity_id
_entity_poly.type
_entity_poly.pdbx_seq_one_letter_code
_entity_poly.pdbx_strand_id
1 'polypeptide(L)'
;MSKASKDEIRQLLNDLHERLEGDDLKIEQLSELMDQLSRFVGDKPTGDQKRLFGELDELSGIIRKMKSEIASLRPDDIKAEYIPNATDELDAIVDATAGATHEILDAMDALEEFARTLPAEQAELVTSATMRVYEACNFQDITGQRTTKVIKALKSIEERVEGLVAAFGDEIAKYAAANPKTKKEPEGDESLLNGPQLEGKGVSQADIDAMFN
;
A
#
# COMPACT_ATOMS: atom_id res chain seq x y z
N MET A 1 -2.75 27.75 45.69
CA MET A 1 -3.76 26.87 45.06
C MET A 1 -4.54 26.17 46.15
N SER A 2 -5.87 26.17 46.06
CA SER A 2 -6.76 25.41 46.96
C SER A 2 -6.55 23.90 46.77
N LYS A 3 -6.79 23.10 47.81
CA LYS A 3 -6.73 21.62 47.76
C LYS A 3 -7.63 21.06 46.65
N ALA A 4 -8.80 21.68 46.44
CA ALA A 4 -9.75 21.34 45.38
C ALA A 4 -9.14 21.44 43.97
N SER A 5 -8.35 22.48 43.69
CA SER A 5 -7.74 22.71 42.37
C SER A 5 -6.61 21.73 42.04
N LYS A 6 -5.96 21.14 43.05
CA LYS A 6 -4.97 20.06 42.83
C LYS A 6 -5.63 18.72 42.53
N ASP A 7 -6.78 18.45 43.13
CA ASP A 7 -7.52 17.22 42.90
C ASP A 7 -8.19 17.22 41.52
N GLU A 8 -8.68 18.38 41.05
CA GLU A 8 -9.22 18.55 39.69
C GLU A 8 -8.14 18.38 38.59
N ILE A 9 -6.94 18.93 38.78
CA ILE A 9 -5.82 18.72 37.83
C ILE A 9 -5.38 17.26 37.80
N ARG A 10 -5.36 16.57 38.94
CA ARG A 10 -5.09 15.12 38.98
C ARG A 10 -6.15 14.32 38.23
N GLN A 11 -7.42 14.69 38.38
CA GLN A 11 -8.51 14.05 37.65
C GLN A 11 -8.32 14.24 36.13
N LEU A 12 -8.04 15.47 35.68
CA LEU A 12 -7.75 15.77 34.27
C LEU A 12 -6.55 14.98 33.70
N LEU A 13 -5.48 14.83 34.48
CA LEU A 13 -4.30 14.05 34.07
C LEU A 13 -4.58 12.55 34.04
N ASN A 14 -5.40 12.02 34.96
CA ASN A 14 -5.82 10.62 34.95
C ASN A 14 -6.76 10.33 33.78
N ASP A 15 -7.71 11.22 33.51
CA ASP A 15 -8.60 11.11 32.35
C ASP A 15 -7.82 11.17 31.03
N LEU A 16 -6.77 12.01 30.96
CA LEU A 16 -5.83 12.02 29.83
C LEU A 16 -5.09 10.69 29.70
N HIS A 17 -4.60 10.14 30.82
CA HIS A 17 -3.87 8.88 30.84
C HIS A 17 -4.73 7.70 30.35
N GLU A 18 -5.97 7.56 30.84
CA GLU A 18 -6.90 6.53 30.38
C GLU A 18 -7.24 6.67 28.89
N ARG A 19 -7.37 7.90 28.39
CA ARG A 19 -7.64 8.17 26.97
C ARG A 19 -6.44 7.92 26.07
N LEU A 20 -5.22 8.14 26.57
CA LEU A 20 -3.98 7.79 25.86
C LEU A 20 -3.79 6.27 25.76
N GLU A 21 -4.23 5.52 26.77
CA GLU A 21 -4.20 4.05 26.72
C GLU A 21 -5.29 3.45 25.80
N GLY A 22 -6.35 4.20 25.51
CA GLY A 22 -7.48 3.77 24.67
C GLY A 22 -7.35 4.09 23.17
N ASP A 23 -6.24 4.69 22.71
CA ASP A 23 -6.00 5.09 21.31
C ASP A 23 -7.02 6.10 20.73
N ASP A 24 -7.83 6.77 21.59
CA ASP A 24 -8.98 7.59 21.18
C ASP A 24 -8.75 9.12 21.30
N LEU A 25 -7.50 9.54 21.48
CA LEU A 25 -7.19 10.94 21.77
C LEU A 25 -7.11 11.79 20.49
N LYS A 26 -8.20 12.49 20.19
CA LYS A 26 -8.28 13.42 19.05
C LYS A 26 -7.52 14.72 19.34
N ILE A 27 -6.93 15.36 18.32
CA ILE A 27 -6.15 16.62 18.49
C ILE A 27 -7.04 17.74 19.02
N GLU A 28 -8.29 17.76 18.59
CA GLU A 28 -9.29 18.71 19.07
C GLU A 28 -9.47 18.60 20.59
N GLN A 29 -9.43 17.38 21.13
CA GLN A 29 -9.50 17.13 22.57
C GLN A 29 -8.20 17.50 23.30
N LEU A 30 -7.03 17.32 22.67
CA LEU A 30 -5.76 17.80 23.23
C LEU A 30 -5.72 19.32 23.30
N SER A 31 -6.23 20.00 22.27
CA SER A 31 -6.36 21.46 22.26
C SER A 31 -7.36 21.95 23.31
N GLU A 32 -8.49 21.26 23.47
CA GLU A 32 -9.49 21.57 24.49
C GLU A 32 -8.94 21.33 25.90
N LEU A 33 -8.15 20.28 26.10
CA LEU A 33 -7.47 20.00 27.35
C LEU A 33 -6.45 21.09 27.70
N MET A 34 -5.66 21.53 26.72
CA MET A 34 -4.73 22.66 26.92
C MET A 34 -5.47 23.94 27.29
N ASP A 35 -6.61 24.21 26.67
CA ASP A 35 -7.48 25.34 27.00
C ASP A 35 -8.07 25.23 28.42
N GLN A 36 -8.51 24.03 28.82
CA GLN A 36 -9.03 23.76 30.16
C GLN A 36 -7.95 23.91 31.23
N LEU A 37 -6.77 23.34 30.98
CA LEU A 37 -5.61 23.49 31.86
C LEU A 37 -5.22 24.96 31.97
N SER A 38 -5.23 25.72 30.86
CA SER A 38 -4.86 27.14 30.84
C SER A 38 -5.76 27.99 31.74
N ARG A 39 -7.07 27.69 31.74
CA ARG A 39 -8.05 28.31 32.65
C ARG A 39 -7.77 28.00 34.12
N PHE A 40 -7.24 26.82 34.42
CA PHE A 40 -6.92 26.38 35.78
C PHE A 40 -5.66 27.02 36.38
N VAL A 41 -4.72 27.42 35.53
CA VAL A 41 -3.45 28.01 35.97
C VAL A 41 -3.61 29.46 36.46
N GLY A 42 -4.72 30.12 36.13
CA GLY A 42 -5.02 31.49 36.54
C GLY A 42 -4.05 32.51 35.95
N ASP A 43 -4.27 33.79 36.29
CA ASP A 43 -3.56 34.94 35.68
C ASP A 43 -2.05 35.00 36.00
N LYS A 44 -1.59 34.25 37.00
CA LYS A 44 -0.17 34.17 37.41
C LYS A 44 0.27 32.72 37.64
N PRO A 45 0.64 32.01 36.56
CA PRO A 45 1.23 30.68 36.64
C PRO A 45 2.51 30.67 37.50
N THR A 46 2.74 29.59 38.26
CA THR A 46 4.07 29.32 38.82
C THR A 46 5.07 28.99 37.70
N GLY A 47 6.38 29.07 37.99
CA GLY A 47 7.43 28.74 37.01
C GLY A 47 7.29 27.33 36.44
N ASP A 48 7.00 26.35 37.29
CA ASP A 48 6.80 24.94 36.90
C ASP A 48 5.56 24.76 36.03
N GLN A 49 4.48 25.50 36.31
CA GLN A 49 3.28 25.50 35.47
C GLN A 49 3.59 26.07 34.09
N LYS A 50 4.28 27.21 33.97
CA LYS A 50 4.65 27.75 32.64
C LYS A 50 5.47 26.75 31.83
N ARG A 51 6.39 26.05 32.48
CA ARG A 51 7.25 25.06 31.85
C ARG A 51 6.44 23.86 31.32
N LEU A 52 5.60 23.27 32.16
CA LEU A 52 4.76 22.14 31.77
C LEU A 52 3.82 22.48 30.61
N PHE A 53 3.26 23.70 30.60
CA PHE A 53 2.42 24.16 29.49
C PHE A 53 3.20 24.33 28.19
N GLY A 54 4.41 24.90 28.27
CA GLY A 54 5.29 25.00 27.11
C GLY A 54 5.63 23.61 26.54
N GLU A 55 5.91 22.64 27.41
CA GLU A 55 6.21 21.26 27.01
C GLU A 55 4.98 20.56 26.37
N LEU A 56 3.77 20.79 26.89
CA LEU A 56 2.53 20.27 26.31
C LEU A 56 2.17 20.92 24.97
N ASP A 57 2.38 22.23 24.84
CA ASP A 57 2.16 22.97 23.59
C ASP A 57 3.13 22.52 22.50
N GLU A 58 4.40 22.32 22.85
CA GLU A 58 5.40 21.79 21.93
C GLU A 58 5.03 20.37 21.46
N LEU A 59 4.64 19.49 22.37
CA LEU A 59 4.18 18.14 22.04
C LEU A 59 2.94 18.17 21.13
N SER A 60 1.97 19.01 21.44
CA SER A 60 0.77 19.21 20.61
C SER A 60 1.12 19.68 19.19
N GLY A 61 2.08 20.60 19.08
CA GLY A 61 2.63 21.06 17.80
C GLY A 61 3.26 19.92 17.00
N ILE A 62 4.06 19.07 17.64
CA ILE A 62 4.68 17.89 17.01
C ILE A 62 3.62 16.92 16.51
N ILE A 63 2.59 16.62 17.32
CA ILE A 63 1.51 15.71 16.94
C ILE A 63 0.73 16.25 15.74
N ARG A 64 0.38 17.55 15.72
CA ARG A 64 -0.28 18.18 14.57
C ARG A 64 0.53 18.06 13.28
N LYS A 65 1.83 18.34 13.38
CA LYS A 65 2.75 18.23 12.23
C LYS A 65 2.81 16.78 11.73
N MET A 66 2.98 15.81 12.63
CA MET A 66 3.01 14.39 12.28
C MET A 66 1.72 13.95 11.59
N LYS A 67 0.55 14.34 12.11
CA LYS A 67 -0.74 14.01 11.48
C LYS A 67 -0.86 14.60 10.07
N SER A 68 -0.43 15.84 9.88
CA SER A 68 -0.41 16.47 8.56
C SER A 68 0.53 15.76 7.59
N GLU A 69 1.70 15.32 8.06
CA GLU A 69 2.66 14.54 7.26
C GLU A 69 2.08 13.18 6.87
N ILE A 70 1.47 12.45 7.81
CA ILE A 70 0.79 11.18 7.53
C ILE A 70 -0.35 11.37 6.53
N ALA A 71 -1.18 12.40 6.70
CA ALA A 71 -2.27 12.71 5.77
C ALA A 71 -1.75 13.01 4.36
N SER A 72 -0.59 13.64 4.24
CA SER A 72 0.05 13.94 2.95
C SER A 72 0.51 12.71 2.17
N LEU A 73 0.74 11.58 2.86
CA LEU A 73 1.08 10.30 2.24
C LEU A 73 -0.12 9.68 1.50
N ARG A 74 -1.34 10.16 1.76
CA ARG A 74 -2.60 9.61 1.23
C ARG A 74 -2.75 8.09 1.43
N PRO A 75 -2.81 7.62 2.69
CA PRO A 75 -2.97 6.20 2.98
C PRO A 75 -4.27 5.61 2.39
N ASP A 76 -5.31 6.43 2.27
CA ASP A 76 -6.58 6.10 1.61
C ASP A 76 -6.40 5.73 0.13
N ASP A 77 -5.60 6.50 -0.59
CA ASP A 77 -5.28 6.24 -1.99
C ASP A 77 -4.41 4.98 -2.17
N ILE A 78 -3.45 4.77 -1.26
CA ILE A 78 -2.62 3.56 -1.25
C ILE A 78 -3.47 2.30 -1.06
N LYS A 79 -4.44 2.35 -0.14
CA LYS A 79 -5.37 1.25 0.12
C LYS A 79 -6.37 1.04 -1.02
N ALA A 80 -6.93 2.11 -1.57
CA ALA A 80 -8.03 2.02 -2.53
C ALA A 80 -7.58 1.75 -3.97
N GLU A 81 -6.37 2.16 -4.34
CA GLU A 81 -5.92 2.16 -5.73
C GLU A 81 -4.59 1.44 -5.91
N TYR A 82 -3.53 1.90 -5.23
CA TYR A 82 -2.17 1.46 -5.59
C TYR A 82 -1.86 0.00 -5.22
N ILE A 83 -2.14 -0.43 -3.99
CA ILE A 83 -1.85 -1.81 -3.57
C ILE A 83 -2.73 -2.83 -4.29
N PRO A 84 -4.07 -2.63 -4.42
CA PRO A 84 -4.92 -3.54 -5.17
C PRO A 84 -4.48 -3.68 -6.63
N ASN A 85 -4.28 -2.57 -7.34
CA ASN A 85 -3.86 -2.61 -8.75
C ASN A 85 -2.51 -3.32 -8.93
N ALA A 86 -1.52 -3.03 -8.08
CA ALA A 86 -0.23 -3.69 -8.15
C ALA A 86 -0.33 -5.20 -7.86
N THR A 87 -1.22 -5.60 -6.95
CA THR A 87 -1.45 -7.02 -6.65
C THR A 87 -2.10 -7.73 -7.84
N ASP A 88 -3.13 -7.13 -8.43
CA ASP A 88 -3.82 -7.66 -9.62
C ASP A 88 -2.86 -7.81 -10.82
N GLU A 89 -2.00 -6.81 -11.05
CA GLU A 89 -0.97 -6.87 -12.11
C GLU A 89 0.05 -7.98 -11.84
N LEU A 90 0.49 -8.16 -10.60
CA LEU A 90 1.44 -9.22 -10.24
C LEU A 90 0.82 -10.62 -10.38
N ASP A 91 -0.46 -10.79 -10.03
CA ASP A 91 -1.19 -12.04 -10.25
C ASP A 91 -1.32 -12.33 -11.76
N ALA A 92 -1.69 -11.33 -12.57
CA ALA A 92 -1.76 -11.48 -14.03
C ALA A 92 -0.41 -11.86 -14.66
N ILE A 93 0.71 -11.34 -14.13
CA ILE A 93 2.05 -11.75 -14.57
C ILE A 93 2.30 -13.23 -14.24
N VAL A 94 1.91 -13.70 -13.06
CA VAL A 94 2.06 -15.12 -12.68
C VAL A 94 1.28 -16.02 -13.65
N ASP A 95 0.02 -15.68 -13.91
CA ASP A 95 -0.84 -16.46 -14.79
C ASP A 95 -0.34 -16.47 -16.24
N ALA A 96 0.00 -15.29 -16.78
CA ALA A 96 0.51 -15.16 -18.15
C ALA A 96 1.84 -15.90 -18.34
N THR A 97 2.75 -15.82 -17.36
CA THR A 97 4.04 -16.52 -17.45
C THR A 97 3.89 -18.03 -17.26
N ALA A 98 2.95 -18.49 -16.43
CA ALA A 98 2.62 -19.91 -16.30
C ALA A 98 2.01 -20.46 -17.60
N GLY A 99 1.05 -19.74 -18.20
CA GLY A 99 0.43 -20.10 -19.48
C GLY A 99 1.44 -20.18 -20.62
N ALA A 100 2.26 -19.14 -20.80
CA ALA A 100 3.32 -19.14 -21.81
C ALA A 100 4.34 -20.27 -21.60
N THR A 101 4.67 -20.60 -20.34
CA THR A 101 5.55 -21.74 -20.04
C THR A 101 4.88 -23.05 -20.47
N HIS A 102 3.60 -23.24 -20.17
CA HIS A 102 2.88 -24.45 -20.58
C HIS A 102 2.88 -24.62 -22.12
N GLU A 103 2.60 -23.55 -22.87
CA GLU A 103 2.67 -23.57 -24.35
C GLU A 103 4.07 -23.93 -24.86
N ILE A 104 5.13 -23.42 -24.23
CA ILE A 104 6.52 -23.78 -24.59
C ILE A 104 6.76 -25.27 -24.34
N LEU A 105 6.33 -25.82 -23.20
CA LEU A 105 6.53 -27.22 -22.87
C LEU A 105 5.77 -28.13 -23.84
N ASP A 106 4.52 -27.80 -24.16
CA ASP A 106 3.71 -28.53 -25.15
C ASP A 106 4.36 -28.52 -26.55
N ALA A 107 4.94 -27.39 -26.95
CA ALA A 107 5.69 -27.29 -28.20
C ALA A 107 6.96 -28.16 -28.18
N MET A 108 7.65 -28.26 -27.04
CA MET A 108 8.80 -29.15 -26.90
C MET A 108 8.38 -30.63 -26.97
N ASP A 109 7.25 -31.01 -26.38
CA ASP A 109 6.70 -32.37 -26.47
C ASP A 109 6.43 -32.78 -27.93
N ALA A 110 5.86 -31.85 -28.72
CA ALA A 110 5.66 -32.05 -30.15
C ALA A 110 6.98 -32.22 -30.92
N LEU A 111 8.03 -31.48 -30.55
CA LEU A 111 9.37 -31.63 -31.13
C LEU A 111 10.01 -32.97 -30.76
N GLU A 112 9.79 -33.48 -29.55
CA GLU A 112 10.26 -34.82 -29.16
C GLU A 112 9.57 -35.92 -29.97
N GLU A 113 8.25 -35.82 -30.20
CA GLU A 113 7.53 -36.77 -31.04
C GLU A 113 8.06 -36.72 -32.49
N PHE A 114 8.31 -35.52 -33.02
CA PHE A 114 8.92 -35.37 -34.33
C PHE A 114 10.33 -35.97 -34.40
N ALA A 115 11.14 -35.81 -33.33
CA ALA A 115 12.49 -36.36 -33.27
C ALA A 115 12.51 -37.88 -33.46
N ARG A 116 11.47 -38.61 -33.03
CA ARG A 116 11.35 -40.07 -33.23
C ARG A 116 11.26 -40.48 -34.70
N THR A 117 10.91 -39.55 -35.59
CA THR A 117 10.84 -39.78 -37.04
C THR A 117 12.17 -39.51 -37.75
N LEU A 118 13.15 -38.93 -37.05
CA LEU A 118 14.45 -38.55 -37.59
C LEU A 118 15.47 -39.70 -37.48
N PRO A 119 16.56 -39.67 -38.28
CA PRO A 119 17.68 -40.56 -38.05
C PRO A 119 18.36 -40.24 -36.70
N ALA A 120 19.02 -41.25 -36.11
CA ALA A 120 19.45 -41.24 -34.71
C ALA A 120 20.27 -40.00 -34.30
N GLU A 121 21.23 -39.57 -35.13
CA GLU A 121 22.10 -38.43 -34.83
C GLU A 121 21.31 -37.10 -34.79
N GLN A 122 20.34 -36.92 -35.67
CA GLN A 122 19.47 -35.74 -35.68
C GLN A 122 18.43 -35.80 -34.56
N ALA A 123 17.90 -36.98 -34.26
CA ALA A 123 16.98 -37.18 -33.14
C ALA A 123 17.63 -36.79 -31.81
N GLU A 124 18.88 -37.23 -31.59
CA GLU A 124 19.64 -36.91 -30.37
C GLU A 124 19.88 -35.41 -30.21
N LEU A 125 20.16 -34.68 -31.30
CA LEU A 125 20.31 -33.23 -31.26
C LEU A 125 19.01 -32.52 -30.83
N VAL A 126 17.86 -32.96 -31.35
CA VAL A 126 16.56 -32.37 -31.00
C VAL A 126 16.21 -32.69 -29.54
N THR A 127 16.30 -33.95 -29.14
CA THR A 127 15.99 -34.37 -27.75
C THR A 127 16.92 -33.70 -26.72
N SER A 128 18.20 -33.53 -27.04
CA SER A 128 19.12 -32.79 -26.15
C SER A 128 18.73 -31.32 -26.02
N ALA A 129 18.27 -30.69 -27.12
CA ALA A 129 17.80 -29.31 -27.10
C ALA A 129 16.49 -29.15 -26.31
N THR A 130 15.50 -30.04 -26.49
CA THR A 130 14.23 -30.01 -25.75
C THR A 130 14.47 -30.18 -24.25
N MET A 131 15.34 -31.12 -23.84
CA MET A 131 15.74 -31.27 -22.43
C MET A 131 16.29 -29.98 -21.81
N ARG A 132 17.16 -29.27 -22.54
CA ARG A 132 17.71 -28.00 -22.04
C ARG A 132 16.63 -26.93 -21.89
N VAL A 133 15.59 -26.93 -22.73
CA VAL A 133 14.45 -26.02 -22.60
C VAL A 133 13.60 -26.40 -21.39
N TYR A 134 13.29 -27.68 -21.19
CA TYR A 134 12.56 -28.14 -19.99
C TYR A 134 13.26 -27.70 -18.70
N GLU A 135 14.58 -27.93 -18.62
CA GLU A 135 15.38 -27.50 -17.46
C GLU A 135 15.37 -25.98 -17.27
N ALA A 136 15.45 -25.22 -18.37
CA ALA A 136 15.40 -23.76 -18.31
C ALA A 136 14.05 -23.30 -17.77
N CYS A 137 12.93 -23.82 -18.30
CA CYS A 137 11.56 -23.45 -17.89
C CYS A 137 11.27 -23.65 -16.39
N ASN A 138 12.08 -24.46 -15.68
CA ASN A 138 12.03 -24.55 -14.22
C ASN A 138 12.31 -23.21 -13.51
N PHE A 139 12.82 -22.18 -14.21
CA PHE A 139 12.91 -20.81 -13.67
C PHE A 139 11.54 -20.26 -13.24
N GLN A 140 10.45 -20.70 -13.89
CA GLN A 140 9.10 -20.19 -13.65
C GLN A 140 8.65 -20.45 -12.21
N ASP A 141 8.98 -21.60 -11.62
CA ASP A 141 8.63 -21.92 -10.23
C ASP A 141 9.25 -20.90 -9.26
N ILE A 142 10.54 -20.59 -9.43
CA ILE A 142 11.23 -19.61 -8.59
C ILE A 142 10.65 -18.20 -8.78
N THR A 143 10.32 -17.82 -10.02
CA THR A 143 9.71 -16.53 -10.33
C THR A 143 8.32 -16.42 -9.70
N GLY A 144 7.45 -17.43 -9.88
CA GLY A 144 6.11 -17.46 -9.30
C GLY A 144 6.14 -17.40 -7.76
N GLN A 145 7.03 -18.15 -7.13
CA GLN A 145 7.24 -18.09 -5.68
C GLN A 145 7.72 -16.71 -5.21
N ARG A 146 8.64 -16.08 -5.94
CA ARG A 146 9.13 -14.73 -5.62
C ARG A 146 8.03 -13.69 -5.76
N THR A 147 7.26 -13.72 -6.85
CA THR A 147 6.11 -12.84 -7.05
C THR A 147 5.06 -13.01 -5.95
N THR A 148 4.73 -14.26 -5.59
CA THR A 148 3.84 -14.57 -4.47
C THR A 148 4.33 -13.96 -3.15
N LYS A 149 5.66 -13.97 -2.89
CA LYS A 149 6.23 -13.31 -1.70
C LYS A 149 6.08 -11.80 -1.75
N VAL A 150 6.24 -11.17 -2.91
CA VAL A 150 6.02 -9.73 -3.10
C VAL A 150 4.55 -9.38 -2.83
N ILE A 151 3.60 -10.14 -3.39
CA ILE A 151 2.16 -9.96 -3.14
C ILE A 151 1.85 -10.04 -1.64
N LYS A 152 2.41 -11.03 -0.93
CA LYS A 152 2.24 -11.14 0.54
C LYS A 152 2.81 -9.94 1.29
N ALA A 153 3.94 -9.40 0.85
CA ALA A 153 4.52 -8.20 1.45
C ALA A 153 3.63 -6.98 1.22
N LEU A 154 3.07 -6.82 0.02
CA LEU A 154 2.11 -5.76 -0.30
C LEU A 154 0.85 -5.86 0.57
N LYS A 155 0.30 -7.06 0.78
CA LYS A 155 -0.83 -7.28 1.70
C LYS A 155 -0.50 -6.90 3.15
N SER A 156 0.72 -7.20 3.61
CA SER A 156 1.15 -6.76 4.95
C SER A 156 1.32 -5.23 5.06
N ILE A 157 1.70 -4.56 3.96
CA ILE A 157 1.71 -3.10 3.90
C ILE A 157 0.28 -2.57 3.93
N GLU A 158 -0.65 -3.19 3.21
CA GLU A 158 -2.08 -2.83 3.21
C GLU A 158 -2.68 -2.82 4.61
N GLU A 159 -2.43 -3.87 5.41
CA GLU A 159 -2.89 -3.96 6.80
C GLU A 159 -2.38 -2.79 7.67
N ARG A 160 -1.13 -2.37 7.47
CA ARG A 160 -0.54 -1.23 8.21
C ARG A 160 -1.12 0.09 7.75
N VAL A 161 -1.34 0.24 6.45
CA VAL A 161 -1.99 1.41 5.85
C VAL A 161 -3.43 1.52 6.36
N GLU A 162 -4.14 0.40 6.50
CA GLU A 162 -5.47 0.36 7.11
C GLU A 162 -5.46 0.87 8.56
N GLY A 163 -4.45 0.47 9.35
CA GLY A 163 -4.25 1.02 10.69
C GLY A 163 -4.06 2.55 10.70
N LEU A 164 -3.31 3.09 9.75
CA LEU A 164 -3.15 4.54 9.60
C LEU A 164 -4.46 5.24 9.22
N VAL A 165 -5.24 4.65 8.30
CA VAL A 165 -6.55 5.19 7.91
C VAL A 165 -7.51 5.16 9.11
N ALA A 166 -7.51 4.10 9.90
CA ALA A 166 -8.33 3.99 11.10
C ALA A 166 -7.96 5.04 12.16
N ALA A 167 -6.66 5.26 12.39
CA ALA A 167 -6.17 6.21 13.39
C ALA A 167 -6.25 7.70 12.98
N PHE A 168 -6.13 8.00 11.68
CA PHE A 168 -5.97 9.36 11.16
C PHE A 168 -7.01 9.74 10.09
N GLY A 169 -8.12 9.00 9.97
CA GLY A 169 -9.10 9.15 8.90
C GLY A 169 -9.68 10.56 8.76
N ASP A 170 -9.93 11.25 9.89
CA ASP A 170 -10.45 12.62 9.90
C ASP A 170 -9.45 13.61 9.27
N GLU A 171 -8.16 13.51 9.61
CA GLU A 171 -7.11 14.36 9.05
C GLU A 171 -6.79 14.02 7.58
N ILE A 172 -6.81 12.73 7.22
CA ILE A 172 -6.65 12.27 5.84
C ILE A 172 -7.77 12.85 4.96
N ALA A 173 -9.03 12.75 5.39
CA ALA A 173 -10.18 13.28 4.64
C ALA A 173 -10.11 14.81 4.49
N LYS A 174 -9.75 15.53 5.56
CA LYS A 174 -9.54 16.99 5.52
C LYS A 174 -8.44 17.36 4.51
N TYR A 175 -7.32 16.64 4.52
CA TYR A 175 -6.22 16.88 3.59
C TYR A 175 -6.62 16.61 2.14
N ALA A 176 -7.30 15.49 1.88
CA ALA A 176 -7.77 15.12 0.54
C ALA A 176 -8.77 16.13 -0.03
N ALA A 177 -9.67 16.67 0.80
CA ALA A 177 -10.62 17.71 0.40
C ALA A 177 -9.90 19.04 0.06
N ALA A 178 -8.87 19.40 0.84
CA ALA A 178 -8.08 20.61 0.60
C ALA A 178 -7.13 20.48 -0.60
N ASN A 179 -6.72 19.25 -0.93
CA ASN A 179 -5.79 18.95 -2.01
C ASN A 179 -6.42 17.88 -2.91
N PRO A 180 -7.32 18.21 -3.84
CA PRO A 180 -7.87 17.20 -4.75
C PRO A 180 -6.77 16.61 -5.67
N LYS A 181 -6.85 15.29 -5.96
CA LYS A 181 -5.98 14.65 -6.96
C LYS A 181 -6.22 15.28 -8.33
N THR A 182 -5.19 15.80 -8.97
CA THR A 182 -5.18 16.00 -10.43
C THR A 182 -4.82 14.66 -11.08
N LYS A 183 -5.78 14.02 -11.77
CA LYS A 183 -5.45 12.91 -12.67
C LYS A 183 -4.51 13.47 -13.74
N LYS A 184 -3.25 13.04 -13.72
CA LYS A 184 -2.37 13.19 -14.87
C LYS A 184 -2.69 12.02 -15.81
N GLU A 185 -3.06 12.33 -17.04
CA GLU A 185 -3.08 11.31 -18.08
C GLU A 185 -1.65 10.78 -18.27
N PRO A 186 -1.46 9.47 -18.48
CA PRO A 186 -0.14 8.93 -18.74
C PRO A 186 0.43 9.59 -20.02
N GLU A 187 1.59 10.24 -19.90
CA GLU A 187 2.25 10.94 -21.01
C GLU A 187 3.48 10.16 -21.47
N GLY A 188 3.70 10.08 -22.78
CA GLY A 188 4.92 9.47 -23.36
C GLY A 188 4.98 7.96 -23.23
N ASP A 189 6.14 7.42 -22.86
CA ASP A 189 6.41 5.97 -22.84
C ASP A 189 5.51 5.21 -21.85
N GLU A 190 5.01 5.86 -20.78
CA GLU A 190 4.03 5.26 -19.86
C GLU A 190 2.71 4.90 -20.57
N SER A 191 2.32 5.63 -21.61
CA SER A 191 1.15 5.28 -22.43
C SER A 191 1.40 4.07 -23.35
N LEU A 192 2.67 3.70 -23.58
CA LEU A 192 3.06 2.62 -24.49
C LEU A 192 3.30 1.30 -23.75
N LEU A 193 3.54 1.36 -22.44
CA LEU A 193 3.70 0.19 -21.56
C LEU A 193 2.33 -0.46 -21.28
N ASN A 194 1.84 -1.23 -22.25
CA ASN A 194 0.70 -2.10 -22.03
C ASN A 194 1.23 -3.43 -21.46
N GLY A 195 1.05 -3.65 -20.16
CA GLY A 195 1.27 -4.94 -19.53
C GLY A 195 0.29 -6.02 -20.06
N PRO A 196 0.43 -7.28 -19.60
CA PRO A 196 -0.57 -8.29 -19.90
C PRO A 196 -1.97 -7.76 -19.54
N GLN A 197 -2.87 -7.77 -20.52
CA GLN A 197 -4.23 -7.26 -20.37
C GLN A 197 -4.98 -8.11 -19.35
N LEU A 198 -5.49 -7.49 -18.29
CA LEU A 198 -6.39 -8.15 -17.35
C LEU A 198 -7.64 -8.67 -18.08
N GLU A 199 -8.18 -9.81 -17.65
CA GLU A 199 -9.39 -10.39 -18.25
C GLU A 199 -10.53 -9.36 -18.29
N GLY A 200 -11.12 -9.17 -19.48
CA GLY A 200 -12.20 -8.22 -19.70
C GLY A 200 -11.80 -6.74 -19.85
N LYS A 201 -10.52 -6.39 -19.72
CA LYS A 201 -10.00 -5.04 -20.00
C LYS A 201 -9.30 -4.91 -21.36
N GLY A 202 -9.14 -6.03 -22.06
CA GLY A 202 -8.68 -6.11 -23.44
C GLY A 202 -9.55 -5.34 -24.43
N VAL A 203 -8.91 -4.78 -25.45
CA VAL A 203 -9.62 -4.37 -26.67
C VAL A 203 -10.27 -5.63 -27.24
N SER A 204 -11.60 -5.67 -27.28
CA SER A 204 -12.30 -6.85 -27.78
C SER A 204 -12.17 -6.92 -29.31
N GLN A 205 -12.30 -8.12 -29.88
CA GLN A 205 -12.33 -8.27 -31.34
C GLN A 205 -13.44 -7.41 -31.97
N ALA A 206 -14.55 -7.20 -31.26
CA ALA A 206 -15.62 -6.31 -31.70
C ALA A 206 -15.18 -4.83 -31.74
N ASP A 207 -14.34 -4.40 -30.81
CA ASP A 207 -13.77 -3.04 -30.81
C ASP A 207 -12.76 -2.87 -31.94
N ILE A 208 -11.95 -3.91 -32.23
CA ILE A 208 -11.03 -3.93 -33.37
C ILE A 208 -11.83 -3.82 -34.67
N ASP A 209 -12.86 -4.64 -34.83
CA ASP A 209 -13.70 -4.65 -36.03
C ASP A 209 -14.43 -3.32 -36.23
N ALA A 210 -14.78 -2.60 -35.15
CA ALA A 210 -15.39 -1.27 -35.22
C ALA A 210 -14.40 -0.16 -35.66
N MET A 211 -13.09 -0.35 -35.52
CA MET A 211 -12.09 0.62 -35.96
C MET A 211 -11.73 0.49 -37.45
N PHE A 212 -11.96 -0.68 -38.05
CA PHE A 212 -11.63 -0.96 -39.45
C PHE A 212 -12.83 -0.97 -40.41
N ASN A 213 -14.04 -0.63 -39.92
CA ASN A 213 -15.29 -0.53 -40.69
C ASN A 213 -15.87 0.88 -40.71
#